data_AF-A0A9E2R920-F1
#
_entry.id   AF-A0A9E2R920-F1
#
_cell.length_a   1.000
_cell.length_b   1.000
_cell.length_c   1.000
_cell.angle_alpha   90.00
_cell.angle_beta   90.00
_cell.angle_gamma   90.00
#
_symmetry.space_group_name_H-M   'P 1'
#
loop_
_entity.id
_entity.type
_entity.pdbx_description
1 polymer ?
#
loop_
_entity_poly.entity_id
_entity_poly.type
_entity_poly.pdbx_seq_one_letter_code
_entity_poly.pdbx_strand_id
1 'polypeptide(L)'
;MVPRCVWLVVVGLLAFGGSVRGLGGPPPPKRLLLIGQGPDDHPPTTHEYMAGVRILERLLARFPGVVTTVAKADEPWSAGPGLMDGADGVVLFVTQGAQWMQLDPQRFAALQRLARRGGAIVALHWAVGAKDA
;
A
#
# COMPACT_ATOMS: atom_id res chain seq x y z
N MET A 1 -39.18 -28.72 50.01
CA MET A 1 -37.80 -28.18 49.96
C MET A 1 -37.51 -27.82 48.51
N VAL A 2 -37.40 -26.52 48.20
CA VAL A 2 -37.07 -26.01 46.86
C VAL A 2 -35.88 -25.06 47.04
N PRO A 3 -34.74 -25.23 46.33
CA PRO A 3 -33.63 -24.32 46.50
C PRO A 3 -33.91 -23.04 45.69
N ARG A 4 -33.77 -21.88 46.34
CA ARG A 4 -33.85 -20.57 45.68
C ARG A 4 -32.47 -20.23 45.14
N CYS A 5 -32.31 -20.21 43.83
CA CYS A 5 -31.12 -19.66 43.17
C CYS A 5 -31.12 -18.13 43.33
N VAL A 6 -30.12 -17.60 44.03
CA VAL A 6 -29.85 -16.17 44.12
C VAL A 6 -28.97 -15.79 42.93
N TRP A 7 -29.47 -14.94 42.04
CA TRP A 7 -28.68 -14.31 40.99
C TRP A 7 -28.09 -13.01 41.53
N LEU A 8 -26.76 -12.95 41.66
CA LEU A 8 -26.03 -11.70 41.89
C LEU A 8 -25.83 -10.99 40.54
N VAL A 9 -26.47 -9.84 40.37
CA VAL A 9 -26.20 -8.91 39.26
C VAL A 9 -25.07 -7.99 39.70
N VAL A 10 -23.89 -8.14 39.09
CA VAL A 10 -22.78 -7.19 39.24
C VAL A 10 -22.95 -6.11 38.17
N VAL A 11 -23.31 -4.90 38.58
CA VAL A 11 -23.29 -3.72 37.70
C VAL A 11 -21.86 -3.19 37.66
N GLY A 12 -21.14 -3.47 36.58
CA GLY A 12 -19.83 -2.90 36.32
C GLY A 12 -19.95 -1.42 35.92
N LEU A 13 -19.37 -0.52 36.72
CA LEU A 13 -19.18 0.88 36.35
C LEU A 13 -18.17 0.94 35.19
N LEU A 14 -18.65 1.12 33.96
CA LEU A 14 -17.80 1.47 32.82
C LEU A 14 -17.39 2.94 32.96
N ALA A 15 -16.22 3.18 33.55
CA ALA A 15 -15.57 4.48 33.49
C ALA A 15 -15.18 4.76 32.02
N PHE A 16 -15.96 5.61 31.36
CA PHE A 16 -15.61 6.18 30.05
C PHE A 16 -14.44 7.14 30.24
N GLY A 17 -13.22 6.61 30.24
CA GLY A 17 -11.99 7.39 30.20
C GLY A 17 -11.89 8.07 28.83
N GLY A 18 -12.46 9.27 28.71
CA GLY A 18 -12.29 10.11 27.53
C GLY A 18 -10.82 10.42 27.32
N SER A 19 -10.18 9.73 26.36
CA SER A 19 -8.83 10.08 25.92
C SER A 19 -8.89 11.45 25.27
N VAL A 20 -8.39 12.46 25.97
CA VAL A 20 -8.07 13.75 25.39
C VAL A 20 -6.96 13.50 24.37
N ARG A 21 -7.28 13.45 23.08
CA ARG A 21 -6.27 13.45 22.03
C ARG A 21 -5.52 14.76 22.15
N GLY A 22 -4.29 14.70 22.66
CA GLY A 22 -3.38 15.83 22.61
C GLY A 22 -3.33 16.36 21.18
N LEU A 23 -3.38 17.69 21.04
CA LEU A 23 -3.17 18.37 19.76
C LEU A 23 -1.70 18.18 19.37
N GLY A 24 -1.37 16.99 18.87
CA GLY A 24 -0.08 16.70 18.26
C GLY A 24 0.07 17.55 17.01
N GLY A 25 1.32 17.95 16.71
CA GLY A 25 1.65 18.62 15.45
C GLY A 25 1.17 17.84 14.21
N PRO A 26 1.27 18.43 13.01
CA PRO A 26 0.82 17.77 11.80
C PRO A 26 1.43 16.36 11.70
N PRO A 27 0.64 15.35 11.30
CA PRO A 27 1.12 13.98 11.20
C PRO A 27 2.35 13.91 10.29
N PRO A 28 3.27 12.95 10.53
CA PRO A 28 4.43 12.78 9.67
C PRO A 28 3.99 12.52 8.22
N PRO A 29 4.77 12.97 7.22
CA PRO A 29 4.45 12.75 5.82
C PRO A 29 4.31 11.26 5.49
N LYS A 30 3.37 10.93 4.60
CA LYS A 30 3.13 9.58 4.10
C LYS A 30 4.14 9.21 3.02
N ARG A 31 4.73 8.02 3.15
CA ARG A 31 5.73 7.49 2.22
C ARG A 31 5.04 6.69 1.12
N LEU A 32 5.06 7.18 -0.11
CA LEU A 32 4.45 6.51 -1.26
C LEU A 32 5.54 5.97 -2.19
N LEU A 33 5.54 4.66 -2.42
CA LEU A 33 6.42 4.02 -3.39
C LEU A 33 5.74 4.00 -4.77
N LEU A 34 6.37 4.57 -5.78
CA LEU A 34 5.90 4.58 -7.17
C LEU A 34 6.73 3.57 -7.96
N ILE A 35 6.12 2.47 -8.38
CA ILE A 35 6.77 1.39 -9.11
C ILE A 35 6.39 1.47 -10.59
N GLY A 36 7.41 1.62 -11.42
CA GLY A 36 7.32 1.46 -12.87
C GLY A 36 8.30 0.41 -13.39
N GLN A 37 8.29 0.18 -14.70
CA GLN A 37 9.23 -0.68 -15.41
C GLN A 37 9.63 -0.07 -16.75
N GLY A 38 10.57 -0.68 -17.46
CA GLY A 38 10.90 -0.36 -18.84
C GLY A 38 9.73 -0.63 -19.80
N PRO A 39 9.88 -0.18 -21.06
CA PRO A 39 8.90 -0.46 -22.11
C PRO A 39 8.66 -1.97 -22.27
N ASP A 40 7.44 -2.32 -22.63
CA ASP A 40 7.09 -3.66 -23.10
C ASP A 40 6.86 -3.63 -24.63
N ASP A 41 6.17 -4.63 -25.19
CA ASP A 41 5.93 -4.74 -26.62
C ASP A 41 4.91 -3.73 -27.18
N HIS A 42 4.43 -2.77 -26.37
CA HIS A 42 3.50 -1.76 -26.84
C HIS A 42 4.18 -0.64 -27.64
N PRO A 43 3.47 0.00 -28.60
CA PRO A 43 4.01 1.11 -29.35
C PRO A 43 4.42 2.29 -28.46
N PRO A 44 5.42 3.08 -28.88
CA PRO A 44 5.77 4.32 -28.18
C PRO A 44 4.55 5.21 -27.97
N THR A 45 4.53 5.97 -26.86
CA THR A 45 3.43 6.89 -26.47
C THR A 45 2.17 6.22 -25.92
N THR A 46 2.21 4.92 -25.66
CA THR A 46 1.10 4.19 -25.03
C THR A 46 1.41 3.85 -23.56
N HIS A 47 2.09 2.73 -23.30
CA HIS A 47 2.43 2.24 -21.96
C HIS A 47 3.82 2.68 -21.50
N GLU A 48 3.99 4.00 -21.36
CA GLU A 48 5.24 4.62 -20.90
C GLU A 48 5.33 4.62 -19.37
N TYR A 49 5.52 3.44 -18.77
CA TYR A 49 5.44 3.21 -17.33
C TYR A 49 6.31 4.15 -16.49
N MET A 50 7.62 4.23 -16.78
CA MET A 50 8.53 5.12 -16.05
C MET A 50 8.20 6.60 -16.25
N ALA A 51 7.81 7.00 -17.45
CA ALA A 51 7.42 8.39 -17.69
C ALA A 51 6.15 8.75 -16.89
N GLY A 52 5.17 7.85 -16.87
CA GLY A 52 3.93 8.00 -16.11
C GLY A 52 4.17 8.16 -14.61
N VAL A 53 4.97 7.29 -13.99
CA VAL A 53 5.26 7.42 -12.54
C VAL A 53 6.08 8.68 -12.22
N ARG A 54 6.93 9.16 -13.13
CA ARG A 54 7.67 10.43 -12.95
C ARG A 54 6.78 11.67 -13.09
N ILE A 55 5.75 11.61 -13.94
CA ILE A 55 4.72 12.64 -13.97
C ILE A 55 3.95 12.65 -12.65
N LEU A 56 3.54 11.48 -12.17
CA LEU A 56 2.86 11.34 -10.89
C LEU A 56 3.69 11.86 -9.72
N GLU A 57 4.99 11.53 -9.67
CA GLU A 57 5.95 12.06 -8.68
C GLU A 57 5.92 13.60 -8.65
N ARG A 58 6.02 14.25 -9.81
CA ARG A 58 6.00 15.73 -9.89
C ARG A 58 4.66 16.33 -9.45
N LEU A 59 3.55 15.67 -9.77
CA LEU A 59 2.22 16.13 -9.33
C LEU A 59 2.08 15.99 -7.82
N LEU A 60 2.58 14.90 -7.24
CA LEU A 60 2.51 14.61 -5.80
C LEU A 60 3.45 15.48 -4.97
N ALA A 61 4.57 15.95 -5.53
CA ALA A 61 5.51 16.85 -4.85
C ALA A 61 4.87 18.16 -4.34
N ARG A 62 3.69 18.53 -4.85
CA ARG A 62 2.92 19.70 -4.41
C ARG A 62 2.20 19.49 -3.07
N PHE A 63 2.17 18.25 -2.55
CA PHE A 63 1.47 17.90 -1.32
C PHE A 63 2.51 17.63 -0.21
N PRO A 64 2.71 18.55 0.74
CA PRO A 64 3.76 18.43 1.77
C PRO A 64 3.56 17.23 2.72
N GLY A 65 2.35 16.67 2.77
CA GLY A 65 2.04 15.45 3.52
C GLY A 65 2.41 14.15 2.81
N VAL A 66 3.02 14.19 1.62
CA VAL A 66 3.39 13.01 0.84
C VAL A 66 4.86 13.09 0.41
N VAL A 67 5.61 12.02 0.67
CA VAL A 67 6.98 11.84 0.20
C VAL A 67 7.00 10.64 -0.72
N THR A 68 7.43 10.83 -1.96
CA THR A 68 7.49 9.77 -2.96
C THR A 68 8.89 9.17 -3.08
N THR A 69 8.96 7.88 -3.39
CA THR A 69 10.16 7.21 -3.87
C THR A 69 9.81 6.49 -5.16
N VAL A 70 10.59 6.68 -6.21
CA VAL A 70 10.38 5.98 -7.49
C VAL A 70 11.31 4.79 -7.59
N ALA A 71 10.77 3.62 -7.95
CA ALA A 71 11.52 2.41 -8.24
C ALA A 71 11.22 1.92 -9.66
N LYS A 72 12.29 1.56 -10.38
CA LYS A 72 12.21 0.85 -11.65
C LYS A 72 12.39 -0.65 -11.37
N ALA A 73 11.34 -1.43 -11.55
CA ALA A 73 11.25 -2.84 -11.17
C ALA A 73 11.42 -3.80 -12.36
N ASP A 74 12.34 -3.48 -13.26
CA ASP A 74 12.84 -4.40 -14.28
C ASP A 74 13.79 -5.42 -13.67
N GLU A 75 13.93 -6.57 -14.33
CA GLU A 75 14.89 -7.58 -13.89
C GLU A 75 16.31 -7.29 -14.39
N PRO A 76 17.34 -7.45 -13.54
CA PRO A 76 17.24 -7.77 -12.11
C PRO A 76 16.83 -6.54 -11.26
N TRP A 77 15.81 -6.68 -10.41
CA TRP A 77 15.39 -5.59 -9.52
C TRP A 77 16.22 -5.58 -8.23
N SER A 78 17.38 -4.91 -8.27
CA SER A 78 18.38 -4.92 -7.17
C SER A 78 17.86 -4.41 -5.82
N ALA A 79 16.98 -3.40 -5.82
CA ALA A 79 16.37 -2.89 -4.60
C ALA A 79 15.26 -3.82 -4.07
N GLY A 80 14.64 -4.57 -4.98
CA GLY A 80 13.70 -5.65 -4.69
C GLY A 80 12.39 -5.20 -4.02
N PRO A 81 11.51 -6.18 -3.75
CA PRO A 81 10.19 -5.93 -3.16
C PRO A 81 10.25 -5.48 -1.69
N GLY A 82 11.40 -5.62 -1.02
CA GLY A 82 11.62 -5.12 0.35
C GLY A 82 11.42 -3.60 0.50
N LEU A 83 11.55 -2.83 -0.59
CA LEU A 83 11.21 -1.40 -0.59
C LEU A 83 9.77 -1.13 -0.14
N MET A 84 8.84 -2.06 -0.40
CA MET A 84 7.45 -1.92 0.01
C MET A 84 7.30 -1.94 1.53
N ASP A 85 8.22 -2.53 2.31
CA ASP A 85 8.08 -2.65 3.77
C ASP A 85 8.17 -1.29 4.49
N GLY A 86 8.88 -0.33 3.89
CA GLY A 86 9.00 1.03 4.42
C GLY A 86 7.91 2.01 3.95
N ALA A 87 7.03 1.61 3.05
CA ALA A 87 6.03 2.50 2.46
C ALA A 87 4.70 2.51 3.23
N ASP A 88 4.00 3.64 3.26
CA ASP A 88 2.58 3.70 3.67
C ASP A 88 1.65 3.26 2.54
N GLY A 89 2.12 3.30 1.29
CA GLY A 89 1.38 2.80 0.13
C GLY A 89 2.27 2.58 -1.08
N VAL A 90 1.73 1.90 -2.08
CA VAL A 90 2.38 1.65 -3.37
C VAL A 90 1.47 2.02 -4.53
N VAL A 91 2.04 2.61 -5.57
CA VAL A 91 1.43 2.75 -6.88
C VAL A 91 2.15 1.83 -7.84
N LEU A 92 1.42 0.93 -8.46
CA LEU A 92 1.89 0.00 -9.48
C LEU A 92 1.49 0.54 -10.85
N PHE A 93 2.47 0.83 -11.70
CA PHE A 93 2.25 1.06 -13.11
C PHE A 93 3.24 0.21 -13.90
N VAL A 94 2.86 -1.05 -14.09
CA VAL A 94 3.68 -2.12 -14.67
C VAL A 94 2.84 -2.90 -15.68
N THR A 95 3.49 -3.68 -16.53
CA THR A 95 2.79 -4.57 -17.45
C THR A 95 2.20 -5.74 -16.67
N GLN A 96 0.92 -6.03 -16.90
CA GLN A 96 0.22 -7.20 -16.34
C GLN A 96 0.46 -7.38 -14.83
N GLY A 97 0.11 -6.38 -14.03
CA GLY A 97 0.51 -6.32 -12.62
C GLY A 97 0.05 -7.49 -11.76
N ALA A 98 -1.08 -8.13 -12.09
CA ALA A 98 -1.52 -9.34 -11.39
C ALA A 98 -0.61 -10.55 -11.70
N GLN A 99 -0.06 -10.65 -12.91
CA GLN A 99 0.96 -11.65 -13.23
C GLN A 99 2.32 -11.24 -12.63
N TRP A 100 2.73 -9.98 -12.78
CA TRP A 100 3.99 -9.44 -12.26
C TRP A 100 4.19 -9.72 -10.76
N MET A 101 3.12 -9.60 -9.96
CA MET A 101 3.16 -9.88 -8.53
C MET A 101 3.23 -11.39 -8.20
N GLN A 102 2.72 -12.25 -9.09
CA GLN A 102 2.68 -13.71 -8.89
C GLN A 102 3.94 -14.43 -9.39
N LEU A 103 4.63 -13.88 -10.39
CA LEU A 103 5.86 -14.44 -10.95
C LEU A 103 7.03 -14.47 -9.95
N ASP A 104 7.00 -13.58 -8.95
CA ASP A 104 7.98 -13.56 -7.87
C ASP A 104 7.24 -13.62 -6.52
N PRO A 105 7.37 -14.73 -5.76
CA PRO A 105 6.68 -14.89 -4.48
C PRO A 105 7.07 -13.82 -3.46
N GLN A 106 8.25 -13.19 -3.58
CA GLN A 106 8.65 -12.11 -2.69
C GLN A 106 7.84 -10.83 -2.93
N ARG A 107 7.44 -10.54 -4.17
CA ARG A 107 6.54 -9.40 -4.49
C ARG A 107 5.17 -9.61 -3.89
N PHE A 108 4.59 -10.80 -4.09
CA PHE A 108 3.31 -11.16 -3.50
C PHE A 108 3.36 -11.04 -1.97
N ALA A 109 4.39 -11.61 -1.34
CA ALA A 109 4.55 -11.53 0.11
C ALA A 109 4.69 -10.09 0.62
N ALA A 110 5.41 -9.21 -0.10
CA ALA A 110 5.57 -7.81 0.25
C ALA A 110 4.26 -7.02 0.15
N LEU A 111 3.48 -7.22 -0.92
CA LEU A 111 2.15 -6.63 -1.09
C LEU A 111 1.19 -7.11 0.01
N GLN A 112 1.23 -8.39 0.36
CA GLN A 112 0.43 -8.91 1.47
C GLN A 112 0.83 -8.27 2.81
N ARG A 113 2.12 -8.08 3.09
CA ARG A 113 2.59 -7.37 4.29
C ARG A 113 2.11 -5.92 4.31
N LEU A 114 2.11 -5.25 3.16
CA LEU A 114 1.58 -3.89 2.98
C LEU A 114 0.07 -3.84 3.27
N ALA A 115 -0.72 -4.73 2.68
CA ALA A 115 -2.15 -4.79 2.91
C ALA A 115 -2.50 -5.12 4.37
N ARG A 116 -1.81 -6.09 4.99
CA ARG A 116 -2.06 -6.48 6.40
C ARG A 116 -1.86 -5.34 7.40
N ARG A 117 -0.95 -4.41 7.13
CA ARG A 117 -0.73 -3.23 7.98
C ARG A 117 -1.61 -2.02 7.59
N GLY A 118 -2.58 -2.20 6.68
CA GLY A 118 -3.48 -1.15 6.23
C GLY A 118 -2.87 -0.17 5.23
N GLY A 119 -1.76 -0.54 4.59
CA GLY A 119 -1.13 0.30 3.57
C GLY A 119 -1.89 0.29 2.25
N ALA A 120 -1.83 1.39 1.52
CA ALA A 120 -2.58 1.57 0.29
C ALA A 120 -1.92 0.82 -0.90
N ILE A 121 -2.73 0.21 -1.76
CA ILE A 121 -2.29 -0.39 -3.02
C ILE A 121 -3.09 0.26 -4.15
N VAL A 122 -2.39 0.92 -5.07
CA VAL A 122 -2.99 1.53 -6.27
C VAL A 122 -2.41 0.81 -7.48
N ALA A 123 -3.28 0.30 -8.35
CA ALA A 123 -2.87 -0.33 -9.61
C ALA A 123 -3.41 0.50 -10.79
N LEU A 124 -2.50 0.96 -11.65
CA LEU A 124 -2.83 1.77 -12.82
C LEU A 124 -2.90 0.91 -14.07
N HIS A 125 -4.05 0.96 -14.75
CA HIS A 125 -4.22 0.38 -16.07
C HIS A 125 -3.88 -1.14 -16.10
N TRP A 126 -2.90 -1.56 -16.90
CA TRP A 126 -2.48 -2.96 -17.02
C TRP A 126 -1.89 -3.54 -15.73
N ALA A 127 -1.60 -2.72 -14.72
CA ALA A 127 -1.21 -3.22 -13.40
C ALA A 127 -2.33 -4.03 -12.71
N VAL A 128 -3.58 -3.95 -13.16
CA VAL A 128 -4.69 -4.78 -12.66
C VAL A 128 -4.79 -6.11 -13.41
N GLY A 129 -4.28 -6.17 -14.65
CA GLY A 129 -4.47 -7.30 -15.55
C GLY A 129 -3.48 -8.44 -15.33
N ALA A 130 -3.84 -9.60 -15.87
CA ALA A 130 -2.96 -10.73 -16.16
C ALA A 130 -3.46 -11.36 -17.46
N LYS A 131 -2.54 -11.80 -18.33
CA LYS A 131 -2.90 -12.41 -19.61
C LYS A 131 -3.65 -13.73 -19.45
N ASP A 132 -3.43 -14.46 -18.34
CA ASP A 132 -3.98 -15.80 -18.09
C ASP A 132 -4.61 -15.98 -16.68
N ALA A 133 -5.00 -14.90 -15.97
CA ALA A 133 -5.61 -15.02 -14.63
C ALA A 133 -7.13 -14.96 -14.64
#